data_AF-A0A3E2TS17-F1
#
_entry.id   AF-A0A3E2TS17-F1
#
_cell.length_a   1.000
_cell.length_b   1.000
_cell.length_c   1.000
_cell.angle_alpha   90.00
_cell.angle_beta   90.00
_cell.angle_gamma   90.00
#
_symmetry.space_group_name_H-M   'P 1'
#
loop_
_entity.id
_entity.type
_entity.pdbx_description
1 polymer ?
#
loop_
_entity_poly.entity_id
_entity_poly.type
_entity_poly.pdbx_seq_one_letter_code
_entity_poly.pdbx_strand_id
1 'polypeptide(L)'
;MKWNQFLLAGLQLFAEDGGDNGGVGADGAGADGGAGNSSGAGGDGEKGKEGDGKEAKYTDDDLDRILNRKFAEWQKKKDKEVDEARRLASMTEEEKTKQKQADMERQLNELLSEKNRSEMMATARSILSERNIHADDVLISMIVSEDAESTKKSIDTFANLFQKAVNKAVKDALKGEPPKTGTGSGKGGYTKEDILKVANRAERQRLIAANMDLFK
;
A
#
# COMPACT_ATOMS: atom_id res chain seq x y z
N MET A 1 -7.30 17.83 23.76
CA MET A 1 -8.36 17.46 22.77
C MET A 1 -8.35 18.48 21.64
N LYS A 2 -8.10 18.07 20.40
CA LYS A 2 -8.41 18.82 19.17
C LYS A 2 -8.78 17.77 18.12
N TRP A 3 -10.05 17.73 17.72
CA TRP A 3 -10.58 16.75 16.77
C TRP A 3 -10.71 17.38 15.37
N ASN A 4 -10.64 16.52 14.35
CA ASN A 4 -11.12 16.67 12.97
C ASN A 4 -11.29 18.10 12.42
N GLN A 5 -10.31 18.58 11.67
CA GLN A 5 -10.46 19.74 10.77
C GLN A 5 -9.90 19.46 9.35
N PHE A 6 -9.96 18.21 8.90
CA PHE A 6 -9.50 17.78 7.56
C PHE A 6 -10.42 16.72 6.91
N LEU A 7 -11.73 16.79 7.21
CA LEU A 7 -12.75 15.86 6.67
C LEU A 7 -14.01 16.58 6.15
N LEU A 8 -13.87 17.87 5.78
CA LEU A 8 -15.00 18.71 5.32
C LEU A 8 -14.60 19.65 4.17
N ALA A 9 -14.01 19.08 3.10
CA ALA A 9 -13.58 19.82 1.91
C ALA A 9 -13.98 19.13 0.58
N GLY A 10 -14.92 18.19 0.63
CA GLY A 10 -15.35 17.38 -0.53
C GLY A 10 -16.86 17.28 -0.72
N LEU A 11 -17.66 18.12 -0.04
CA LEU A 11 -19.13 18.00 0.01
C LEU A 11 -19.84 19.37 -0.06
N GLN A 12 -19.28 20.33 -0.79
CA GLN A 12 -19.74 21.72 -0.74
C GLN A 12 -19.65 22.43 -2.10
N LEU A 13 -20.24 21.81 -3.13
CA LEU A 13 -20.33 22.34 -4.50
C LEU A 13 -21.73 22.20 -5.13
N PHE A 14 -22.76 21.80 -4.36
CA PHE A 14 -24.10 21.53 -4.90
C PHE A 14 -25.26 21.73 -3.89
N ALA A 15 -25.22 22.79 -3.08
CA ALA A 15 -26.33 23.15 -2.16
C ALA A 15 -26.34 24.63 -1.71
N GLU A 16 -26.69 25.54 -2.62
CA GLU A 16 -27.13 26.94 -2.37
C GLU A 16 -27.95 27.30 -3.63
N ASP A 17 -29.21 27.74 -3.61
CA ASP A 17 -30.13 28.37 -2.63
C ASP A 17 -31.58 27.95 -3.00
N GLY A 18 -32.62 27.83 -2.14
CA GLY A 18 -32.76 27.93 -0.68
C GLY A 18 -34.22 27.65 -0.21
N GLY A 19 -34.47 27.55 1.10
CA GLY A 19 -35.79 27.26 1.73
C GLY A 19 -36.15 25.76 1.78
N ASP A 20 -36.30 25.06 2.92
CA ASP A 20 -37.09 25.30 4.16
C ASP A 20 -38.61 25.27 3.88
N ASN A 21 -39.48 24.49 4.55
CA ASN A 21 -39.51 23.99 5.94
C ASN A 21 -40.37 22.69 6.06
N GLY A 22 -40.49 22.10 7.26
CA GLY A 22 -41.67 21.31 7.69
C GLY A 22 -41.62 19.79 7.49
N GLY A 23 -41.51 19.02 8.59
CA GLY A 23 -41.45 17.55 8.55
C GLY A 23 -42.60 16.83 9.27
N VAL A 24 -42.40 15.51 9.49
CA VAL A 24 -43.15 14.60 10.36
C VAL A 24 -44.52 14.07 9.86
N GLY A 25 -44.51 12.83 9.35
CA GLY A 25 -45.02 11.68 10.11
C GLY A 25 -46.52 11.30 10.07
N ALA A 26 -46.76 10.14 9.46
CA ALA A 26 -47.72 9.08 9.85
C ALA A 26 -49.25 9.25 9.65
N ASP A 27 -49.85 8.10 9.34
CA ASP A 27 -51.25 7.66 9.47
C ASP A 27 -52.40 8.42 8.75
N GLY A 28 -53.30 7.63 8.15
CA GLY A 28 -54.58 8.12 7.61
C GLY A 28 -55.05 7.37 6.36
N ALA A 29 -56.08 6.53 6.52
CA ALA A 29 -56.87 6.01 5.39
C ALA A 29 -58.18 6.81 5.27
N GLY A 30 -58.59 7.18 4.06
CA GLY A 30 -59.81 7.93 3.80
C GLY A 30 -60.01 8.20 2.32
N ALA A 31 -61.25 8.15 1.85
CA ALA A 31 -61.61 8.22 0.43
C ALA A 31 -62.33 9.53 0.06
N ASP A 32 -62.37 9.76 -1.26
CA ASP A 32 -63.38 10.55 -1.99
C ASP A 32 -63.33 12.10 -1.95
N GLY A 33 -63.80 12.70 -3.05
CA GLY A 33 -63.95 14.15 -3.27
C GLY A 33 -62.68 14.91 -3.69
N GLY A 34 -62.69 15.81 -4.69
CA GLY A 34 -63.76 16.13 -5.65
C GLY A 34 -63.65 17.55 -6.23
N ALA A 35 -63.20 17.69 -7.49
CA ALA A 35 -63.18 18.94 -8.27
C ALA A 35 -63.01 18.57 -9.78
N GLY A 36 -63.68 19.16 -10.79
CA GLY A 36 -64.59 20.31 -10.84
C GLY A 36 -63.86 21.65 -11.01
N ASN A 37 -64.30 22.65 -11.80
CA ASN A 37 -65.40 22.79 -12.77
C ASN A 37 -65.16 24.15 -13.52
N SER A 38 -65.45 24.41 -14.80
CA SER A 38 -66.17 23.71 -15.89
C SER A 38 -65.22 23.55 -17.12
N SER A 39 -65.54 23.51 -18.43
CA SER A 39 -66.72 23.70 -19.32
C SER A 39 -66.45 22.93 -20.63
N GLY A 40 -67.36 22.69 -21.60
CA GLY A 40 -68.74 23.14 -21.87
C GLY A 40 -68.83 23.64 -23.32
N ALA A 41 -69.83 23.34 -24.16
CA ALA A 41 -71.06 22.54 -24.06
C ALA A 41 -71.05 21.45 -25.18
N GLY A 42 -71.88 20.41 -25.25
CA GLY A 42 -73.30 20.30 -24.92
C GLY A 42 -74.14 20.53 -26.19
N GLY A 43 -74.57 19.44 -26.83
CA GLY A 43 -75.21 19.48 -28.15
C GLY A 43 -75.47 18.09 -28.75
N ASP A 44 -76.37 17.31 -28.15
CA ASP A 44 -77.00 16.16 -28.80
C ASP A 44 -78.15 16.70 -29.69
N GLY A 45 -78.21 16.34 -30.97
CA GLY A 45 -79.03 17.09 -31.94
C GLY A 45 -78.98 16.68 -33.41
N GLU A 46 -79.65 15.56 -33.73
CA GLU A 46 -80.37 15.31 -35.00
C GLU A 46 -79.59 15.02 -36.31
N LYS A 47 -80.33 14.52 -37.32
CA LYS A 47 -79.87 13.97 -38.60
C LYS A 47 -79.77 15.05 -39.69
N GLY A 48 -78.76 15.00 -40.58
CA GLY A 48 -78.61 16.07 -41.60
C GLY A 48 -77.72 15.81 -42.83
N LYS A 49 -77.85 14.66 -43.51
CA LYS A 49 -77.39 14.38 -44.91
C LYS A 49 -75.97 14.80 -45.39
N GLU A 50 -75.20 13.76 -45.75
CA GLU A 50 -74.45 13.63 -47.02
C GLU A 50 -73.53 14.78 -47.50
N GLY A 51 -72.22 14.60 -47.32
CA GLY A 51 -71.18 15.34 -48.04
C GLY A 51 -69.94 14.48 -48.29
N ASP A 52 -69.66 14.18 -49.57
CA ASP A 52 -68.52 13.42 -50.12
C ASP A 52 -68.19 12.05 -49.45
N GLY A 53 -68.68 10.97 -50.07
CA GLY A 53 -68.58 9.61 -49.55
C GLY A 53 -67.20 8.97 -49.69
N LYS A 54 -66.36 9.13 -48.66
CA LYS A 54 -65.28 8.19 -48.34
C LYS A 54 -65.69 7.39 -47.11
N GLU A 55 -66.12 6.14 -47.33
CA GLU A 55 -66.44 5.22 -46.24
C GLU A 55 -65.27 5.13 -45.26
N ALA A 56 -65.57 5.20 -43.96
CA ALA A 56 -64.58 5.02 -42.92
C ALA A 56 -64.01 3.59 -43.03
N LYS A 57 -62.76 3.48 -43.51
CA LYS A 57 -62.14 2.20 -43.90
C LYS A 57 -61.90 1.23 -42.72
N TYR A 58 -62.11 1.69 -41.49
CA TYR A 58 -61.95 0.95 -40.25
C TYR A 58 -63.03 1.39 -39.26
N THR A 59 -63.56 0.44 -38.50
CA THR A 59 -64.47 0.68 -37.37
C THR A 59 -63.67 1.03 -36.11
N ASP A 60 -64.27 1.70 -35.13
CA ASP A 60 -63.59 2.02 -33.86
C ASP A 60 -63.10 0.74 -33.14
N ASP A 61 -63.89 -0.34 -33.15
CA ASP A 61 -63.49 -1.68 -32.68
C ASP A 61 -62.20 -2.22 -33.37
N ASP A 62 -61.98 -1.89 -34.64
CA ASP A 62 -60.77 -2.27 -35.37
C ASP A 62 -59.59 -1.37 -35.01
N LEU A 63 -59.83 -0.07 -34.82
CA LEU A 63 -58.83 0.87 -34.34
C LEU A 63 -58.34 0.47 -32.94
N ASP A 64 -59.25 0.19 -32.01
CA ASP A 64 -58.92 -0.29 -30.67
C ASP A 64 -58.20 -1.65 -30.69
N ARG A 65 -58.61 -2.58 -31.57
CA ARG A 65 -57.93 -3.86 -31.75
C ARG A 65 -56.50 -3.68 -32.29
N ILE A 66 -56.28 -2.70 -33.17
CA ILE A 66 -54.96 -2.35 -33.71
C ILE A 66 -54.11 -1.61 -32.66
N LEU A 67 -54.70 -0.66 -31.92
CA LEU A 67 -54.04 0.12 -30.88
C LEU A 67 -53.61 -0.77 -29.71
N ASN A 68 -54.50 -1.61 -29.17
CA ASN A 68 -54.16 -2.55 -28.10
C ASN A 68 -53.07 -3.55 -28.52
N ARG A 69 -53.08 -4.01 -29.78
CA ARG A 69 -51.99 -4.86 -30.32
C ARG A 69 -50.67 -4.10 -30.37
N LYS A 70 -50.66 -2.88 -30.94
CA LYS A 70 -49.47 -2.02 -31.02
C LYS A 70 -48.94 -1.62 -29.64
N PHE A 71 -49.83 -1.37 -28.68
CA PHE A 71 -49.46 -1.06 -27.31
C PHE A 71 -48.83 -2.28 -26.61
N ALA A 72 -49.42 -3.47 -26.75
CA ALA A 72 -48.83 -4.70 -26.22
C ALA A 72 -47.49 -5.07 -26.88
N GLU A 73 -47.31 -4.80 -28.18
CA GLU A 73 -46.03 -4.93 -28.89
C GLU A 73 -45.00 -3.91 -28.40
N TRP A 74 -45.41 -2.64 -28.25
CA TRP A 74 -44.55 -1.54 -27.76
C TRP A 74 -44.11 -1.76 -26.31
N GLN A 75 -45.03 -2.15 -25.43
CA GLN A 75 -44.75 -2.48 -24.04
C GLN A 75 -43.79 -3.67 -23.95
N LYS A 76 -44.06 -4.78 -24.65
CA LYS A 76 -43.13 -5.93 -24.72
C LYS A 76 -41.76 -5.58 -25.30
N LYS A 77 -41.66 -4.55 -26.14
CA LYS A 77 -40.37 -4.02 -26.61
C LYS A 77 -39.68 -3.19 -25.53
N LYS A 78 -40.43 -2.32 -24.83
CA LYS A 78 -39.93 -1.47 -23.74
C LYS A 78 -39.47 -2.29 -22.54
N ASP A 79 -40.22 -3.30 -22.13
CA ASP A 79 -39.85 -4.21 -21.04
C ASP A 79 -38.50 -4.89 -21.34
N LYS A 80 -38.32 -5.39 -22.57
CA LYS A 80 -37.03 -5.95 -23.04
C LYS A 80 -35.89 -4.94 -23.09
N GLU A 81 -36.13 -3.76 -23.66
CA GLU A 81 -35.13 -2.67 -23.69
C GLU A 81 -34.69 -2.26 -22.27
N VAL A 82 -35.61 -2.29 -21.31
CA VAL A 82 -35.35 -2.01 -19.88
C VAL A 82 -34.63 -3.15 -19.19
N ASP A 83 -35.02 -4.42 -19.42
CA ASP A 83 -34.37 -5.59 -18.81
C ASP A 83 -32.95 -5.82 -19.36
N GLU A 84 -32.73 -5.62 -20.66
CA GLU A 84 -31.40 -5.66 -21.27
C GLU A 84 -30.51 -4.53 -20.70
N ALA A 85 -31.03 -3.30 -20.60
CA ALA A 85 -30.30 -2.20 -19.97
C ALA A 85 -30.00 -2.44 -18.48
N ARG A 86 -30.97 -2.98 -17.71
CA ARG A 86 -30.79 -3.37 -16.30
C ARG A 86 -29.72 -4.45 -16.15
N ARG A 87 -29.72 -5.47 -17.02
CA ARG A 87 -28.72 -6.54 -17.03
C ARG A 87 -27.31 -6.03 -17.38
N LEU A 88 -27.19 -5.14 -18.35
CA LEU A 88 -25.91 -4.52 -18.72
C LEU A 88 -25.38 -3.64 -17.58
N ALA A 89 -26.25 -2.85 -16.94
CA ALA A 89 -25.90 -2.05 -15.77
C ALA A 89 -25.53 -2.92 -14.55
N SER A 90 -26.28 -3.99 -14.25
CA SER A 90 -25.99 -4.86 -13.10
C SER A 90 -24.66 -5.60 -13.26
N MET A 91 -24.36 -6.12 -14.45
CA MET A 91 -23.05 -6.72 -14.75
C MET A 91 -21.91 -5.69 -14.55
N THR A 92 -22.12 -4.46 -15.00
CA THR A 92 -21.15 -3.35 -14.85
C THR A 92 -20.91 -2.98 -13.37
N GLU A 93 -21.96 -2.92 -12.55
CA GLU A 93 -21.81 -2.65 -11.11
C GLU A 93 -21.26 -3.86 -10.32
N GLU A 94 -21.57 -5.10 -10.74
CA GLU A 94 -20.94 -6.31 -10.22
C GLU A 94 -19.44 -6.34 -10.51
N GLU A 95 -19.01 -5.97 -11.71
CA GLU A 95 -17.59 -5.90 -12.09
C GLU A 95 -16.85 -4.81 -11.30
N LYS A 96 -17.44 -3.61 -11.20
CA LYS A 96 -16.91 -2.51 -10.36
C LYS A 96 -16.78 -2.90 -8.88
N THR A 97 -17.78 -3.59 -8.33
CA THR A 97 -17.76 -4.00 -6.92
C THR A 97 -16.75 -5.12 -6.66
N LYS A 98 -16.63 -6.10 -7.56
CA LYS A 98 -15.58 -7.14 -7.50
C LYS A 98 -14.18 -6.54 -7.64
N GLN A 99 -13.98 -5.58 -8.56
CA GLN A 99 -12.71 -4.87 -8.69
C GLN A 99 -12.38 -4.08 -7.41
N LYS A 100 -13.33 -3.31 -6.88
CA LYS A 100 -13.16 -2.57 -5.63
C LYS A 100 -12.87 -3.49 -4.44
N GLN A 101 -13.49 -4.66 -4.36
CA GLN A 101 -13.19 -5.69 -3.36
C GLN A 101 -11.75 -6.18 -3.51
N ALA A 102 -11.32 -6.60 -4.71
CA ALA A 102 -9.96 -7.06 -4.97
C ALA A 102 -8.90 -5.95 -4.72
N ASP A 103 -9.22 -4.69 -4.98
CA ASP A 103 -8.36 -3.54 -4.67
C ASP A 103 -8.24 -3.29 -3.16
N MET A 104 -9.33 -3.47 -2.39
CA MET A 104 -9.31 -3.38 -0.92
C MET A 104 -8.61 -4.57 -0.27
N GLU A 105 -8.82 -5.80 -0.78
CA GLU A 105 -8.13 -7.01 -0.32
C GLU A 105 -6.61 -6.94 -0.57
N ARG A 106 -6.19 -6.39 -1.73
CA ARG A 106 -4.78 -6.15 -2.03
C ARG A 106 -4.15 -5.18 -1.03
N GLN A 107 -4.78 -4.03 -0.80
CA GLN A 107 -4.31 -3.04 0.18
C GLN A 107 -4.28 -3.60 1.61
N LEU A 108 -5.28 -4.41 2.00
CA LEU A 108 -5.33 -5.04 3.32
C LEU A 108 -4.20 -6.07 3.49
N ASN A 109 -3.92 -6.88 2.47
CA ASN A 109 -2.82 -7.85 2.48
C ASN A 109 -1.45 -7.13 2.49
N GLU A 110 -1.28 -6.09 1.68
CA GLU A 110 -0.08 -5.25 1.64
C GLU A 110 0.20 -4.62 3.03
N LEU A 111 -0.78 -3.95 3.63
CA LEU A 111 -0.69 -3.40 4.99
C LEU A 111 -0.43 -4.47 6.06
N LEU A 112 -1.05 -5.65 5.95
CA LEU A 112 -0.82 -6.76 6.89
C LEU A 112 0.59 -7.31 6.77
N SER A 113 1.12 -7.46 5.55
CA SER A 113 2.49 -7.90 5.30
C SER A 113 3.53 -6.88 5.78
N GLU A 114 3.29 -5.59 5.59
CA GLU A 114 4.16 -4.52 6.10
C GLU A 114 4.10 -4.43 7.62
N LYS A 115 2.93 -4.60 8.25
CA LYS A 115 2.79 -4.71 9.70
C LYS A 115 3.61 -5.89 10.23
N ASN A 116 3.44 -7.08 9.67
CA ASN A 116 4.17 -8.29 10.07
C ASN A 116 5.69 -8.09 9.90
N ARG A 117 6.13 -7.56 8.75
CA ARG A 117 7.54 -7.23 8.49
C ARG A 117 8.07 -6.25 9.54
N SER A 118 7.28 -5.24 9.93
CA SER A 118 7.65 -4.24 10.94
C SER A 118 7.75 -4.81 12.36
N GLU A 119 6.83 -5.70 12.74
CA GLU A 119 6.88 -6.41 14.03
C GLU A 119 8.06 -7.40 14.10
N MET A 120 8.40 -8.06 12.98
CA MET A 120 9.61 -8.86 12.85
C MET A 120 10.89 -8.01 12.89
N MET A 121 10.93 -6.84 12.23
CA MET A 121 12.07 -5.91 12.31
C MET A 121 12.26 -5.35 13.73
N ALA A 122 11.18 -5.06 14.46
CA ALA A 122 11.26 -4.64 15.86
C ALA A 122 11.79 -5.78 16.76
N THR A 123 11.31 -7.02 16.56
CA THR A 123 11.78 -8.22 17.27
C THR A 123 13.26 -8.47 16.97
N ALA A 124 13.68 -8.34 15.71
CA ALA A 124 15.08 -8.45 15.30
C ALA A 124 15.98 -7.42 15.99
N ARG A 125 15.53 -6.17 16.09
CA ARG A 125 16.25 -5.12 16.84
C ARG A 125 16.41 -5.47 18.33
N SER A 126 15.41 -6.08 18.97
CA SER A 126 15.54 -6.57 20.35
C SER A 126 16.63 -7.63 20.46
N ILE A 127 16.54 -8.70 19.66
CA ILE A 127 17.49 -9.83 19.70
C ILE A 127 18.92 -9.35 19.43
N LEU A 128 19.14 -8.43 18.48
CA LEU A 128 20.46 -7.85 18.24
C LEU A 128 20.93 -6.97 19.41
N SER A 129 20.05 -6.16 19.99
CA SER A 129 20.37 -5.31 21.15
C SER A 129 20.70 -6.13 22.41
N GLU A 130 20.05 -7.28 22.61
CA GLU A 130 20.37 -8.26 23.66
C GLU A 130 21.76 -8.89 23.48
N ARG A 131 22.29 -8.92 22.24
CA ARG A 131 23.69 -9.28 21.94
C ARG A 131 24.64 -8.08 22.00
N ASN A 132 24.17 -6.89 22.40
CA ASN A 132 24.88 -5.62 22.35
C ASN A 132 25.31 -5.22 20.92
N ILE A 133 24.54 -5.64 19.91
CA ILE A 133 24.73 -5.29 18.49
C ILE A 133 23.66 -4.27 18.11
N HIS A 134 24.08 -3.05 17.80
CA HIS A 134 23.19 -2.04 17.21
C HIS A 134 23.40 -2.02 15.69
N ALA A 135 22.32 -2.24 14.95
CA ALA A 135 22.31 -2.28 13.49
C ALA A 135 21.17 -1.42 12.96
N ASP A 136 21.41 -0.72 11.85
CA ASP A 136 20.41 0.14 11.21
C ASP A 136 19.26 -0.66 10.59
N ASP A 137 18.10 -0.01 10.49
CA ASP A 137 16.88 -0.55 9.87
C ASP A 137 17.10 -1.14 8.48
N VAL A 138 18.03 -0.57 7.70
CA VAL A 138 18.42 -1.07 6.36
C VAL A 138 19.10 -2.44 6.44
N LEU A 139 19.95 -2.68 7.44
CA LEU A 139 20.57 -3.99 7.63
C LEU A 139 19.56 -5.00 8.19
N ILE A 140 18.70 -4.57 9.10
CA ILE A 140 17.66 -5.42 9.68
C ILE A 140 16.65 -5.86 8.60
N SER A 141 16.25 -4.96 7.69
CA SER A 141 15.30 -5.27 6.61
C SER A 141 15.84 -6.26 5.57
N MET A 142 17.16 -6.41 5.44
CA MET A 142 17.79 -7.45 4.61
C MET A 142 17.95 -8.81 5.31
N ILE A 143 17.71 -8.89 6.62
CA ILE A 143 17.80 -10.13 7.42
C ILE A 143 16.39 -10.69 7.71
N VAL A 144 15.38 -9.83 7.80
CA VAL A 144 13.97 -10.22 7.98
C VAL A 144 13.41 -10.83 6.69
N SER A 145 12.92 -12.06 6.80
CA SER A 145 12.20 -12.81 5.76
C SER A 145 10.68 -12.70 5.98
N GLU A 146 9.88 -13.22 5.04
CA GLU A 146 8.42 -13.37 5.23
C GLU A 146 8.06 -14.36 6.34
N ASP A 147 8.90 -15.38 6.57
CA ASP A 147 8.78 -16.36 7.65
C ASP A 147 9.53 -15.93 8.93
N ALA A 148 8.90 -16.13 10.08
CA ALA A 148 9.42 -15.77 11.39
C ALA A 148 10.57 -16.68 11.87
N GLU A 149 10.52 -17.99 11.59
CA GLU A 149 11.58 -18.92 12.00
C GLU A 149 12.85 -18.73 11.16
N SER A 150 12.70 -18.56 9.84
CA SER A 150 13.77 -18.14 8.92
C SER A 150 14.40 -16.81 9.36
N THR A 151 13.57 -15.81 9.69
CA THR A 151 14.01 -14.52 10.21
C THR A 151 14.86 -14.68 11.47
N LYS A 152 14.34 -15.36 12.50
CA LYS A 152 15.03 -15.60 13.77
C LYS A 152 16.37 -16.31 13.57
N LYS A 153 16.38 -17.39 12.79
CA LYS A 153 17.59 -18.16 12.44
C LYS A 153 18.62 -17.32 11.69
N SER A 154 18.18 -16.41 10.83
CA SER A 154 19.05 -15.48 10.08
C SER A 154 19.67 -14.42 11.00
N ILE A 155 18.89 -13.88 11.95
CA ILE A 155 19.37 -12.94 12.99
C ILE A 155 20.41 -13.60 13.90
N ASP A 156 20.13 -14.80 14.44
CA ASP A 156 21.07 -15.54 15.29
C ASP A 156 22.36 -15.90 14.50
N THR A 157 22.23 -16.26 13.23
CA THR A 157 23.39 -16.54 12.35
C THR A 157 24.23 -15.28 12.12
N PHE A 158 23.59 -14.15 11.79
CA PHE A 158 24.25 -12.86 11.62
C PHE A 158 24.99 -12.42 12.90
N ALA A 159 24.31 -12.44 14.06
CA ALA A 159 24.91 -12.07 15.33
C ALA A 159 26.15 -12.92 15.67
N ASN A 160 26.05 -14.24 15.47
CA ASN A 160 27.19 -15.15 15.69
C ASN A 160 28.36 -14.90 14.73
N LEU A 161 28.09 -14.56 13.46
CA LEU A 161 29.14 -14.23 12.49
C LEU A 161 29.77 -12.86 12.77
N PHE A 162 28.96 -11.86 13.10
CA PHE A 162 29.41 -10.52 13.48
C PHE A 162 30.31 -10.57 14.72
N GLN A 163 29.89 -11.25 15.79
CA GLN A 163 30.70 -11.40 17.00
C GLN A 163 32.04 -12.09 16.71
N LYS A 164 32.07 -13.08 15.81
CA LYS A 164 33.32 -13.76 15.38
C LYS A 164 34.22 -12.83 14.55
N ALA A 165 33.64 -12.05 13.64
CA ALA A 165 34.37 -11.08 12.81
C ALA A 165 34.97 -9.95 13.65
N VAL A 166 34.19 -9.34 14.55
CA VAL A 166 34.66 -8.32 15.48
C VAL A 166 35.72 -8.88 16.42
N ASN A 167 35.51 -10.05 17.03
CA ASN A 167 36.53 -10.68 17.88
C ASN A 167 37.82 -11.02 17.11
N LYS A 168 37.73 -11.35 15.81
CA LYS A 168 38.92 -11.53 14.96
C LYS A 168 39.61 -10.19 14.72
N ALA A 169 38.89 -9.16 14.27
CA ALA A 169 39.45 -7.84 13.99
C ALA A 169 40.10 -7.19 15.24
N VAL A 170 39.46 -7.31 16.41
CA VAL A 170 40.00 -6.85 17.69
C VAL A 170 41.24 -7.65 18.08
N LYS A 171 41.27 -8.98 17.89
CA LYS A 171 42.50 -9.79 18.11
C LYS A 171 43.61 -9.44 17.13
N ASP A 172 43.28 -9.17 15.87
CA ASP A 172 44.27 -8.84 14.85
C ASP A 172 44.84 -7.42 15.05
N ALA A 173 44.05 -6.47 15.57
CA ALA A 173 44.53 -5.16 16.02
C ALA A 173 45.36 -5.25 17.33
N LEU A 174 44.92 -6.03 18.32
CA LEU A 174 45.61 -6.20 19.61
C LEU A 174 46.91 -7.00 19.53
N LYS A 175 47.18 -7.73 18.43
CA LYS A 175 48.51 -8.30 18.15
C LYS A 175 49.58 -7.23 17.91
N GLY A 176 49.17 -6.00 17.60
CA GLY A 176 50.05 -4.91 17.16
C GLY A 176 50.57 -5.11 15.73
N GLU A 177 51.34 -4.14 15.22
CA GLU A 177 52.24 -4.45 14.11
C GLU A 177 53.23 -5.54 14.59
N PRO A 178 53.46 -6.62 13.82
CA PRO A 178 54.55 -7.53 14.15
C PRO A 178 55.86 -6.72 14.23
N PRO A 179 56.70 -6.92 15.26
CA PRO A 179 57.87 -6.09 15.49
C PRO A 179 58.71 -6.06 14.23
N LYS A 180 58.86 -4.87 13.64
CA LYS A 180 59.37 -4.71 12.27
C LYS A 180 60.68 -5.47 12.14
N THR A 181 60.67 -6.51 11.30
CA THR A 181 61.84 -7.32 10.93
C THR A 181 62.77 -6.55 9.99
N GLY A 182 62.99 -5.28 10.32
CA GLY A 182 64.07 -4.47 9.80
C GLY A 182 65.39 -5.13 10.20
N THR A 183 66.11 -5.57 9.18
CA THR A 183 67.54 -5.86 9.16
C THR A 183 68.35 -4.97 10.13
N GLY A 184 68.65 -5.48 11.34
CA GLY A 184 69.52 -4.79 12.30
C GLY A 184 69.29 -5.15 13.77
N SER A 185 70.30 -5.78 14.38
CA SER A 185 70.70 -5.62 15.80
C SER A 185 69.58 -5.64 16.87
N GLY A 186 68.91 -6.81 17.01
CA GLY A 186 67.76 -7.02 17.91
C GLY A 186 67.97 -7.93 19.14
N LYS A 187 69.16 -8.52 19.36
CA LYS A 187 69.53 -9.19 20.62
C LYS A 187 70.52 -8.26 21.32
N GLY A 188 70.12 -7.65 22.44
CA GLY A 188 70.69 -6.41 22.99
C GLY A 188 72.20 -6.40 23.27
N GLY A 189 72.99 -6.18 22.23
CA GLY A 189 74.44 -6.10 22.21
C GLY A 189 74.91 -5.70 20.81
N TYR A 190 76.10 -5.10 20.71
CA TYR A 190 76.66 -4.69 19.42
C TYR A 190 77.06 -5.92 18.59
N THR A 191 76.99 -5.85 17.26
CA THR A 191 77.57 -6.89 16.38
C THR A 191 79.07 -6.66 16.15
N LYS A 192 79.80 -7.67 15.66
CA LYS A 192 81.23 -7.56 15.30
C LYS A 192 81.45 -6.41 14.29
N GLU A 193 80.55 -6.33 13.32
CA GLU A 193 80.51 -5.33 12.26
C GLU A 193 80.18 -3.95 12.81
N ASP A 194 79.22 -3.82 13.72
CA ASP A 194 78.85 -2.53 14.32
C ASP A 194 79.97 -1.98 15.21
N ILE A 195 80.66 -2.84 15.97
CA ILE A 195 81.86 -2.45 16.74
C ILE A 195 82.97 -1.99 15.79
N LEU A 196 83.20 -2.68 14.67
CA LEU A 196 84.22 -2.29 13.70
C LEU A 196 83.91 -0.97 12.98
N LYS A 197 82.63 -0.62 12.77
CA LYS A 197 82.18 0.66 12.20
C LYS A 197 82.37 1.86 13.13
N VAL A 198 82.55 1.67 14.45
CA VAL A 198 82.75 2.77 15.40
C VAL A 198 84.00 3.56 15.01
N ALA A 199 83.85 4.81 14.58
CA ALA A 199 84.95 5.62 14.04
C ALA A 199 86.08 5.85 15.06
N ASN A 200 85.72 6.22 16.30
CA ASN A 200 86.67 6.46 17.39
C ASN A 200 87.44 5.17 17.74
N ARG A 201 88.77 5.20 17.59
CA ARG A 201 89.63 4.03 17.82
C ARG A 201 89.64 3.57 19.28
N ALA A 202 89.61 4.48 20.24
CA ALA A 202 89.66 4.13 21.66
C ALA A 202 88.35 3.45 22.10
N GLU A 203 87.21 3.97 21.66
CA GLU A 203 85.90 3.38 21.95
C GLU A 203 85.71 2.05 21.21
N ARG A 204 86.16 1.95 19.95
CA ARG A 204 86.20 0.68 19.20
C ARG A 204 87.04 -0.39 19.94
N GLN A 205 88.23 -0.05 20.43
CA GLN A 205 89.06 -0.98 21.19
C GLN A 205 88.42 -1.36 22.54
N ARG A 206 87.79 -0.41 23.24
CA ARG A 206 87.02 -0.66 24.47
C ARG A 206 85.84 -1.60 24.23
N LEU A 207 85.12 -1.45 23.11
CA LEU A 207 83.99 -2.30 22.73
C LEU A 207 84.44 -3.71 22.29
N ILE A 208 85.57 -3.84 21.59
CA ILE A 208 86.20 -5.14 21.30
C ILE A 208 86.56 -5.85 22.61
N ALA A 209 87.19 -5.14 23.56
CA ALA A 209 87.56 -5.71 24.87
C ALA A 209 86.34 -6.07 25.75
N ALA A 210 85.26 -5.30 25.68
CA ALA A 210 84.02 -5.57 26.40
C ALA A 210 83.16 -6.68 25.77
N ASN A 211 83.37 -7.01 24.49
CA ASN A 211 82.60 -8.01 23.73
C ASN A 211 83.53 -9.00 23.02
N MET A 212 84.59 -9.46 23.71
CA MET A 212 85.62 -10.32 23.11
C MET A 212 85.08 -11.61 22.50
N ASP A 213 83.93 -12.12 22.97
CA ASP A 213 83.26 -13.30 22.41
C ASP A 213 82.84 -13.14 20.93
N LEU A 214 82.74 -11.90 20.43
CA LEU A 214 82.50 -11.58 19.02
C LEU A 214 83.80 -11.55 18.19
N PHE A 215 84.96 -11.50 18.84
CA PHE A 215 86.29 -11.32 18.23
C PHE A 215 87.24 -12.50 18.46
N LYS A 216 86.72 -13.61 18.98
CA LYS A 216 87.30 -14.95 18.83
C LYS A 216 87.18 -15.43 17.38
#